data_AF-A0A7C4CD24-F1
#
_entry.id   AF-A0A7C4CD24-F1
#
_cell.length_a   1.000
_cell.length_b   1.000
_cell.length_c   1.000
_cell.angle_alpha   90.00
_cell.angle_beta   90.00
_cell.angle_gamma   90.00
#
_symmetry.space_group_name_H-M   'P 1'
#
loop_
_entity.id
_entity.type
_entity.pdbx_description
1 polymer ?
#
loop_
_entity_poly.entity_id
_entity_poly.type
_entity_poly.pdbx_seq_one_letter_code
_entity_poly.pdbx_strand_id
1 'polypeptide(L)'
;MSSTPVSEFPVISVRLLLVSCLALTACTTEYGRLFPNPPVETRVRECLSGTIPWPDPPRVDTNRFRFAILTDLHFGDPESVALGWFRYQLEQLDIDFVCVLGDITDHGLPAEYEQARRGLDSFGRPCYCAIGNHDLYQSNGWQSFKQTFGPACFSLLIANRLNLIFLDTAEGTLGPTQFEWLETTLETDTSTYRIVLTHFPLYDGFCPTPFRLASPTERYKLQSILARHRVAAFVSGHIHGWRHTTIEGVNHFVAGSMAPGRLDYGTRGFLLFEADRDSLHWARVAYP
;
A
#
# COMPACT_ATOMS: atom_id res chain seq x y z
N MET A 1 -43.02 49.23 -47.86
CA MET A 1 -41.75 49.76 -47.32
C MET A 1 -41.80 49.60 -45.81
N SER A 2 -40.95 48.89 -45.08
CA SER A 2 -39.85 47.97 -45.34
C SER A 2 -39.67 47.22 -44.02
N SER A 3 -39.91 45.91 -43.98
CA SER A 3 -39.58 45.07 -42.83
C SER A 3 -38.13 44.60 -42.97
N THR A 4 -37.24 45.12 -42.14
CA THR A 4 -35.86 44.63 -42.03
C THR A 4 -35.86 43.30 -41.26
N PRO A 5 -35.11 42.27 -41.72
CA PRO A 5 -34.99 41.03 -40.98
C PRO A 5 -33.91 41.18 -39.90
N VAL A 6 -34.22 40.69 -38.70
CA VAL A 6 -33.23 40.52 -37.62
C VAL A 6 -32.43 39.26 -37.97
N SER A 7 -31.11 39.41 -38.15
CA SER A 7 -30.20 38.30 -38.40
C SER A 7 -30.00 37.47 -37.12
N GLU A 8 -30.39 36.20 -37.14
CA GLU A 8 -29.97 35.22 -36.14
C GLU A 8 -28.46 34.98 -36.27
N PHE A 9 -27.70 35.30 -35.22
CA PHE A 9 -26.31 34.88 -35.11
C PHE A 9 -26.27 33.40 -34.68
N PRO A 10 -25.47 32.54 -35.33
CA PRO A 10 -25.35 31.16 -34.93
C PRO A 10 -24.64 31.09 -33.57
N VAL A 11 -25.33 30.57 -32.56
CA VAL A 11 -24.75 30.17 -31.28
C VAL A 11 -23.97 28.87 -31.50
N ILE A 12 -22.87 28.97 -32.23
CA ILE A 12 -21.91 27.90 -32.42
C ILE A 12 -20.56 28.40 -31.87
N SER A 13 -20.04 27.64 -30.91
CA SER A 13 -18.62 27.62 -30.51
C SER A 13 -18.11 28.62 -29.46
N VAL A 14 -18.84 28.88 -28.37
CA VAL A 14 -18.21 29.35 -27.12
C VAL A 14 -17.84 28.18 -26.19
N ARG A 15 -18.58 27.06 -26.22
CA ARG A 15 -18.26 25.87 -25.41
C ARG A 15 -17.02 25.11 -25.89
N LEU A 16 -16.76 25.06 -27.20
CA LEU A 16 -15.55 24.41 -27.75
C LEU A 16 -14.28 25.25 -27.54
N LEU A 17 -14.41 26.58 -27.49
CA LEU A 17 -13.26 27.46 -27.23
C LEU A 17 -12.82 27.44 -25.76
N LEU A 18 -13.76 27.30 -24.80
CA LEU A 18 -13.42 27.20 -23.38
C LEU A 18 -12.74 25.87 -23.03
N VAL A 19 -13.13 24.77 -23.66
CA VAL A 19 -12.46 23.46 -23.48
C VAL A 19 -11.05 23.46 -24.09
N SER A 20 -10.85 24.16 -25.22
CA SER A 20 -9.52 24.27 -25.84
C SER A 20 -8.59 25.27 -25.14
N CYS A 21 -9.12 26.36 -24.57
CA CYS A 21 -8.30 27.29 -23.78
C CYS A 21 -7.85 26.71 -22.43
N LEU A 22 -8.66 25.86 -21.78
CA LEU A 22 -8.24 25.11 -20.58
C LEU A 22 -7.18 24.04 -20.87
N ALA A 23 -7.13 23.53 -22.11
CA ALA A 23 -6.10 22.58 -22.55
C ALA A 23 -4.77 23.26 -22.91
N LEU A 24 -4.76 24.57 -23.19
CA LEU A 24 -3.57 25.29 -23.66
C LEU A 24 -2.86 26.13 -22.57
N THR A 25 -3.51 26.38 -21.42
CA THR A 25 -2.82 26.90 -20.22
C THR A 25 -2.23 25.78 -19.36
N ALA A 26 -2.49 24.53 -19.74
CA ALA A 26 -2.05 23.30 -19.09
C ALA A 26 -0.67 22.81 -19.61
N CYS A 27 0.28 23.71 -19.88
CA CYS A 27 1.68 23.30 -20.07
C CYS A 27 2.31 22.99 -18.70
N THR A 28 1.86 21.88 -18.11
CA THR A 28 2.42 21.02 -17.03
C THR A 28 1.33 20.13 -16.41
N THR A 29 0.08 20.16 -16.89
CA THR A 29 -0.99 19.37 -16.29
C THR A 29 -0.91 17.92 -16.78
N GLU A 30 -0.55 17.02 -15.87
CA GLU A 30 -0.53 15.58 -16.08
C GLU A 30 -1.84 15.10 -16.71
N TYR A 31 -1.73 14.52 -17.90
CA TYR A 31 -2.83 13.89 -18.63
C TYR A 31 -3.46 12.70 -17.87
N GLY A 32 -2.88 12.26 -16.75
CA GLY A 32 -3.36 11.17 -15.89
C GLY A 32 -4.76 11.40 -15.29
N ARG A 33 -5.31 12.62 -15.36
CA ARG A 33 -6.67 12.92 -14.87
C ARG A 33 -7.80 12.60 -15.86
N LEU A 34 -7.50 12.22 -17.10
CA LEU A 34 -8.54 11.91 -18.10
C LEU A 34 -9.10 10.48 -17.97
N PHE A 35 -8.34 9.58 -17.33
CA PHE A 35 -8.74 8.19 -17.07
C PHE A 35 -8.28 7.78 -15.67
N PRO A 36 -9.16 7.74 -14.66
CA PRO A 36 -8.75 7.35 -13.31
C PRO A 36 -8.37 5.87 -13.27
N ASN A 37 -7.51 5.50 -12.32
CA ASN A 37 -7.29 4.09 -11.98
C ASN A 37 -8.63 3.41 -11.65
N PRO A 38 -8.77 2.10 -11.89
CA PRO A 38 -9.93 1.37 -11.42
C PRO A 38 -10.05 1.46 -9.90
N PRO A 39 -11.26 1.55 -9.33
CA PRO A 39 -11.45 1.67 -7.88
C PRO A 39 -11.05 0.38 -7.14
N VAL A 40 -10.84 0.48 -5.83
CA VAL A 40 -10.37 -0.61 -4.95
C VAL A 40 -11.20 -1.88 -5.12
N GLU A 41 -12.52 -1.74 -5.23
CA GLU A 41 -13.43 -2.85 -5.46
C GLU A 41 -13.11 -3.62 -6.75
N THR A 42 -12.78 -2.91 -7.84
CA THR A 42 -12.38 -3.52 -9.12
C THR A 42 -10.99 -4.15 -9.02
N ARG A 43 -10.01 -3.47 -8.42
CA ARG A 43 -8.65 -4.00 -8.25
C ARG A 43 -8.63 -5.27 -7.39
N VAL A 44 -9.36 -5.28 -6.28
CA VAL A 44 -9.49 -6.43 -5.39
C VAL A 44 -10.18 -7.59 -6.11
N ARG A 45 -11.29 -7.35 -6.82
CA ARG A 45 -11.93 -8.41 -7.62
C ARG A 45 -10.97 -9.02 -8.64
N GLU A 46 -10.14 -8.20 -9.28
CA GLU A 46 -9.12 -8.69 -10.20
C GLU A 46 -8.10 -9.58 -9.46
N CYS A 47 -7.55 -9.12 -8.34
CA CYS A 47 -6.59 -9.89 -7.52
C CYS A 47 -7.14 -11.24 -7.04
N LEU A 48 -8.42 -11.27 -6.67
CA LEU A 48 -9.08 -12.47 -6.13
C LEU A 48 -9.71 -13.36 -7.22
N SER A 49 -9.72 -12.92 -8.48
CA SER A 49 -10.28 -13.69 -9.61
C SER A 49 -9.39 -14.85 -10.08
N GLY A 50 -8.12 -14.88 -9.66
CA GLY A 50 -7.11 -15.83 -10.14
C GLY A 50 -6.46 -15.44 -11.48
N THR A 51 -6.82 -14.29 -12.06
CA THR A 51 -6.17 -13.77 -13.29
C THR A 51 -4.75 -13.26 -13.03
N ILE A 52 -4.50 -12.77 -11.81
CA ILE A 52 -3.19 -12.38 -11.31
C ILE A 52 -2.74 -13.50 -10.36
N PRO A 53 -1.69 -14.27 -10.69
CA PRO A 53 -1.22 -15.32 -9.81
C PRO A 53 -0.71 -14.70 -8.51
N TRP A 54 -1.08 -15.31 -7.39
CA TRP A 54 -0.49 -14.95 -6.10
C TRP A 54 0.98 -15.35 -6.07
N PRO A 55 1.83 -14.59 -5.37
CA PRO A 55 3.25 -14.91 -5.33
C PRO A 55 3.49 -16.17 -4.48
N ASP A 56 4.53 -16.93 -4.82
CA ASP A 56 4.90 -18.11 -4.03
C ASP A 56 5.41 -17.69 -2.64
N PRO A 57 5.11 -18.45 -1.57
CA PRO A 57 5.66 -18.20 -0.25
C PRO A 57 7.19 -18.37 -0.25
N PRO A 58 7.92 -17.64 0.62
CA PRO A 58 9.37 -17.69 0.64
C PRO A 58 9.83 -19.05 1.16
N ARG A 59 10.97 -19.53 0.67
CA ARG A 59 11.62 -20.72 1.22
C ARG A 59 12.40 -20.32 2.47
N VAL A 60 11.92 -20.78 3.63
CA VAL A 60 12.48 -20.44 4.94
C VAL A 60 12.72 -21.70 5.78
N ASP A 61 13.57 -21.62 6.80
CA ASP A 61 13.66 -22.67 7.82
C ASP A 61 12.35 -22.69 8.64
N THR A 62 11.68 -23.85 8.64
CA THR A 62 10.41 -24.04 9.34
C THR A 62 10.56 -24.08 10.86
N ASN A 63 11.78 -24.09 11.40
CA ASN A 63 12.01 -23.88 12.84
C ASN A 63 11.91 -22.40 13.18
N ARG A 64 12.67 -21.56 12.47
CA ARG A 64 12.87 -20.15 12.78
C ARG A 64 13.14 -19.39 11.49
N PHE A 65 12.46 -18.26 11.32
CA PHE A 65 12.70 -17.35 10.21
C PHE A 65 12.41 -15.91 10.62
N ARG A 66 12.99 -14.97 9.89
CA ARG A 66 12.87 -13.53 10.11
C ARG A 66 12.41 -12.82 8.86
N PHE A 67 11.58 -11.80 9.07
CA PHE A 67 11.16 -10.94 7.97
C PHE A 67 11.08 -9.49 8.41
N ALA A 68 11.36 -8.61 7.45
CA ALA A 68 11.25 -7.18 7.65
C ALA A 68 9.98 -6.64 7.00
N ILE A 69 9.34 -5.69 7.67
CA ILE A 69 8.23 -4.92 7.12
C ILE A 69 8.68 -3.46 7.03
N LEU A 70 8.69 -2.93 5.81
CA LEU A 70 9.03 -1.56 5.48
C LEU A 70 7.96 -0.93 4.61
N THR A 71 8.00 0.39 4.45
CA THR A 71 6.95 1.17 3.80
C THR A 71 7.51 2.50 3.30
N ASP A 72 6.76 3.18 2.43
CA ASP A 72 7.03 4.57 2.03
C ASP A 72 8.47 4.71 1.50
N LEU A 73 8.78 3.93 0.46
CA LEU A 73 10.09 3.92 -0.18
C LEU A 73 10.28 5.09 -1.13
N HIS A 74 9.19 5.61 -1.69
CA HIS A 74 9.13 6.78 -2.56
C HIS A 74 10.24 6.80 -3.62
N PHE A 75 10.41 5.69 -4.36
CA PHE A 75 11.31 5.65 -5.51
C PHE A 75 10.92 6.75 -6.51
N GLY A 76 11.92 7.52 -6.96
CA GLY A 76 11.72 8.77 -7.70
C GLY A 76 12.29 9.98 -6.95
N ASP A 77 12.33 9.90 -5.61
CA ASP A 77 13.02 10.88 -4.77
C ASP A 77 14.55 10.63 -4.76
N PRO A 78 15.39 11.61 -5.14
CA PRO A 78 16.85 11.48 -5.13
C PRO A 78 17.49 11.27 -3.74
N GLU A 79 16.73 11.37 -2.64
CA GLU A 79 17.27 11.35 -1.27
C GLU A 79 17.27 9.99 -0.55
N SER A 80 16.95 8.87 -1.21
CA SER A 80 16.77 7.55 -0.55
C SER A 80 18.07 6.84 -0.14
N VAL A 81 18.78 7.37 0.87
CA VAL A 81 19.95 6.75 1.52
C VAL A 81 19.59 5.51 2.36
N ALA A 82 18.33 5.35 2.74
CA ALA A 82 17.90 4.31 3.68
C ALA A 82 17.94 2.89 3.10
N LEU A 83 17.86 2.75 1.78
CA LEU A 83 17.95 1.44 1.12
C LEU A 83 19.34 0.81 1.26
N GLY A 84 20.41 1.62 1.21
CA GLY A 84 21.78 1.15 1.43
C GLY A 84 21.97 0.64 2.86
N TRP A 85 21.45 1.39 3.84
CA TRP A 85 21.45 0.96 5.24
C TRP A 85 20.61 -0.31 5.45
N PHE A 86 19.42 -0.38 4.88
CA PHE A 86 18.56 -1.55 5.00
C PHE A 86 19.23 -2.80 4.43
N ARG A 87 19.92 -2.68 3.29
CA ARG A 87 20.71 -3.77 2.71
C ARG A 87 21.79 -4.28 3.66
N TYR A 88 22.44 -3.40 4.40
CA TYR A 88 23.36 -3.80 5.45
C TYR A 88 22.62 -4.56 6.58
N GLN A 89 21.46 -4.07 7.02
CA GLN A 89 20.66 -4.73 8.06
C GLN A 89 20.10 -6.09 7.63
N LEU A 90 19.76 -6.28 6.33
CA LEU A 90 19.32 -7.58 5.79
C LEU A 90 20.32 -8.70 6.11
N GLU A 91 21.61 -8.42 5.97
CA GLU A 91 22.68 -9.37 6.29
C GLU A 91 22.89 -9.51 7.81
N GLN A 92 22.96 -8.38 8.53
CA GLN A 92 23.27 -8.41 9.97
C GLN A 92 22.17 -9.08 10.81
N LEU A 93 20.93 -8.98 10.38
CA LEU A 93 19.77 -9.47 11.10
C LEU A 93 19.26 -10.80 10.53
N ASP A 94 19.92 -11.37 9.52
CA ASP A 94 19.55 -12.65 8.91
C ASP A 94 18.07 -12.64 8.47
N ILE A 95 17.70 -11.65 7.66
CA ILE A 95 16.31 -11.45 7.19
C ILE A 95 16.08 -12.32 5.94
N ASP A 96 15.10 -13.23 6.02
CA ASP A 96 14.78 -14.20 4.96
C ASP A 96 13.97 -13.57 3.82
N PHE A 97 13.01 -12.71 4.15
CA PHE A 97 12.15 -12.03 3.17
C PHE A 97 11.65 -10.68 3.68
N VAL A 98 11.05 -9.92 2.77
CA VAL A 98 10.67 -8.52 3.00
C VAL A 98 9.23 -8.29 2.59
N CYS A 99 8.48 -7.54 3.40
CA CYS A 99 7.16 -7.01 3.06
C CYS A 99 7.26 -5.48 2.90
N VAL A 100 6.67 -4.94 1.84
CA VAL A 100 6.68 -3.50 1.52
C VAL A 100 5.24 -3.00 1.50
N LEU A 101 4.89 -2.04 2.35
CA LEU A 101 3.49 -1.68 2.64
C LEU A 101 2.96 -0.48 1.85
N GLY A 102 3.31 -0.35 0.57
CA GLY A 102 2.83 0.72 -0.30
C GLY A 102 3.67 1.98 -0.26
N ASP A 103 3.27 2.95 -1.10
CA ASP A 103 4.03 4.15 -1.44
C ASP A 103 5.46 3.76 -1.84
N ILE A 104 5.50 2.79 -2.77
CA ILE A 104 6.74 2.26 -3.33
C ILE A 104 7.33 3.29 -4.26
N THR A 105 6.49 3.90 -5.09
CA THR A 105 6.83 4.99 -6.01
C THR A 105 6.33 6.32 -5.43
N ASP A 106 7.00 7.43 -5.77
CA ASP A 106 6.58 8.75 -5.29
C ASP A 106 5.46 9.35 -6.16
N HIS A 107 5.46 9.08 -7.46
CA HIS A 107 4.48 9.65 -8.41
C HIS A 107 3.73 8.61 -9.23
N GLY A 108 3.94 7.30 -9.00
CA GLY A 108 3.33 6.24 -9.80
C GLY A 108 3.87 6.15 -11.22
N LEU A 109 5.03 6.75 -11.52
CA LEU A 109 5.58 6.78 -12.88
C LEU A 109 6.17 5.42 -13.26
N PRO A 110 6.03 4.95 -14.52
CA PRO A 110 6.62 3.67 -14.95
C PRO A 110 8.13 3.56 -14.69
N ALA A 111 8.87 4.67 -14.82
CA ALA A 111 10.30 4.71 -14.52
C ALA A 111 10.61 4.51 -13.02
N GLU A 112 9.74 5.00 -12.14
CA GLU A 112 9.86 4.78 -10.68
C GLU A 112 9.59 3.32 -10.34
N TYR A 113 8.59 2.68 -10.96
CA TYR A 113 8.35 1.24 -10.83
C TYR A 113 9.55 0.40 -11.28
N GLU A 114 10.20 0.76 -12.39
CA GLU A 114 11.41 0.08 -12.86
C GLU A 114 12.59 0.26 -11.87
N GLN A 115 12.75 1.47 -11.33
CA GLN A 115 13.75 1.73 -10.28
C GLN A 115 13.44 0.93 -9.01
N ALA A 116 12.17 0.89 -8.60
CA ALA A 116 11.72 0.14 -7.44
C ALA A 116 11.97 -1.35 -7.58
N ARG A 117 11.64 -1.94 -8.74
CA ARG A 117 11.94 -3.35 -9.04
C ARG A 117 13.43 -3.65 -8.88
N ARG A 118 14.29 -2.85 -9.51
CA ARG A 118 15.76 -3.00 -9.37
C ARG A 118 16.23 -2.85 -7.93
N GLY A 119 15.66 -1.89 -7.19
CA GLY A 119 15.97 -1.66 -5.78
C GLY A 119 15.63 -2.86 -4.91
N LEU A 120 14.41 -3.40 -5.05
CA LEU A 120 13.97 -4.59 -4.32
C LEU A 120 14.71 -5.86 -4.76
N ASP A 121 15.02 -6.03 -6.06
CA ASP A 121 15.86 -7.13 -6.54
C ASP A 121 17.25 -7.10 -5.92
N SER A 122 17.79 -5.90 -5.68
CA SER A 122 19.11 -5.74 -5.07
C SER A 122 19.18 -6.20 -3.61
N PHE A 123 18.04 -6.45 -2.97
CA PHE A 123 18.00 -7.11 -1.67
C PHE A 123 18.43 -8.57 -1.80
N GLY A 124 18.17 -9.24 -2.92
CA GLY A 124 18.47 -10.67 -3.10
C GLY A 124 17.57 -11.59 -2.26
N ARG A 125 16.45 -11.07 -1.74
CA ARG A 125 15.45 -11.77 -0.93
C ARG A 125 14.07 -11.59 -1.56
N PRO A 126 13.13 -12.54 -1.38
CA PRO A 126 11.75 -12.34 -1.81
C PRO A 126 11.16 -11.07 -1.19
N CYS A 127 10.47 -10.27 -2.01
CA CYS A 127 9.79 -9.04 -1.59
C CYS A 127 8.31 -9.11 -1.97
N TYR A 128 7.43 -8.90 -1.00
CA TYR A 128 5.98 -8.94 -1.14
C TYR A 128 5.38 -7.57 -0.89
N CYS A 129 4.59 -7.04 -1.83
CA CYS A 129 4.22 -5.64 -1.85
C CYS A 129 2.72 -5.45 -1.65
N ALA A 130 2.34 -4.55 -0.75
CA ALA A 130 1.04 -3.88 -0.78
C ALA A 130 1.14 -2.61 -1.64
N ILE A 131 -0.01 -2.07 -2.03
CA ILE A 131 -0.12 -0.85 -2.83
C ILE A 131 -0.47 0.35 -1.93
N GLY A 132 0.16 1.50 -2.18
CA GLY A 132 -0.14 2.77 -1.53
C GLY A 132 -0.82 3.79 -2.45
N ASN A 133 -1.14 4.96 -1.93
CA ASN A 133 -1.83 6.00 -2.72
C ASN A 133 -0.92 6.64 -3.78
N HIS A 134 0.38 6.84 -3.48
CA HIS A 134 1.33 7.42 -4.44
C HIS A 134 1.51 6.52 -5.67
N ASP A 135 1.41 5.21 -5.48
CA ASP A 135 1.47 4.19 -6.54
C ASP A 135 0.34 4.35 -7.58
N LEU A 136 -0.75 5.04 -7.23
CA LEU A 136 -1.92 5.29 -8.08
C LEU A 136 -2.01 6.72 -8.65
N TYR A 137 -0.98 7.57 -8.49
CA TYR A 137 -1.04 8.95 -8.97
C TYR A 137 -1.10 9.09 -10.49
N GLN A 138 -0.52 8.14 -11.24
CA GLN A 138 -0.71 8.06 -12.70
C GLN A 138 -1.94 7.23 -13.06
N SER A 139 -2.61 7.56 -14.17
CA SER A 139 -3.79 6.84 -14.69
C SER A 139 -3.59 5.34 -14.91
N ASN A 140 -2.34 4.92 -15.13
CA ASN A 140 -1.93 3.53 -15.33
C ASN A 140 -1.17 2.97 -14.10
N GLY A 141 -1.29 3.61 -12.93
CA GLY A 141 -0.61 3.21 -11.69
C GLY A 141 -0.93 1.77 -11.30
N TRP A 142 -2.21 1.39 -11.29
CA TRP A 142 -2.62 0.01 -11.01
C TRP A 142 -2.01 -0.99 -12.00
N GLN A 143 -2.02 -0.66 -13.30
CA GLN A 143 -1.45 -1.54 -14.31
C GLN A 143 0.07 -1.70 -14.11
N SER A 144 0.76 -0.61 -13.79
CA SER A 144 2.20 -0.59 -13.55
C SER A 144 2.57 -1.37 -12.29
N PHE A 145 1.84 -1.16 -11.18
CA PHE A 145 1.98 -1.93 -9.95
C PHE A 145 1.81 -3.41 -10.21
N LYS A 146 0.69 -3.80 -10.82
CA LYS A 146 0.34 -5.20 -11.08
C LYS A 146 1.39 -5.91 -11.93
N GLN A 147 1.88 -5.25 -12.98
CA GLN A 147 2.92 -5.81 -13.86
C GLN A 147 4.27 -5.96 -13.13
N THR A 148 4.55 -5.11 -12.15
CA THR A 148 5.85 -5.05 -11.49
C THR A 148 5.91 -5.94 -10.24
N PHE A 149 4.82 -6.00 -9.46
CA PHE A 149 4.79 -6.61 -8.13
C PHE A 149 3.70 -7.68 -7.95
N GLY A 150 2.77 -7.82 -8.90
CA GLY A 150 1.68 -8.78 -8.83
C GLY A 150 0.43 -8.25 -8.11
N PRO A 151 -0.35 -9.09 -7.42
CA PRO A 151 -1.62 -8.67 -6.82
C PRO A 151 -1.38 -7.72 -5.63
N ALA A 152 -2.32 -6.80 -5.39
CA ALA A 152 -2.30 -5.94 -4.21
C ALA A 152 -3.07 -6.53 -3.02
N CYS A 153 -3.95 -7.51 -3.26
CA CYS A 153 -4.77 -8.18 -2.26
C CYS A 153 -4.61 -9.70 -2.40
N PHE A 154 -3.97 -10.33 -1.41
CA PHE A 154 -3.60 -11.75 -1.40
C PHE A 154 -3.19 -12.20 0.00
N SER A 155 -3.03 -13.51 0.21
CA SER A 155 -2.46 -14.04 1.46
C SER A 155 -1.32 -15.03 1.21
N LEU A 156 -0.42 -15.14 2.18
CA LEU A 156 0.75 -16.02 2.15
C LEU A 156 0.85 -16.81 3.44
N LEU A 157 0.70 -18.13 3.33
CA LEU A 157 0.92 -19.05 4.43
C LEU A 157 2.40 -19.49 4.46
N ILE A 158 3.11 -19.11 5.51
CA ILE A 158 4.53 -19.37 5.69
C ILE A 158 4.73 -20.46 6.74
N ALA A 159 5.47 -21.51 6.37
CA ALA A 159 5.76 -22.67 7.20
C ALA A 159 4.51 -23.28 7.87
N ASN A 160 3.34 -23.19 7.22
CA ASN A 160 2.04 -23.63 7.73
C ASN A 160 1.63 -23.05 9.10
N ARG A 161 2.24 -21.93 9.53
CA ARG A 161 2.05 -21.38 10.88
C ARG A 161 1.82 -19.88 10.94
N LEU A 162 2.29 -19.13 9.94
CA LEU A 162 2.12 -17.68 9.88
C LEU A 162 1.40 -17.34 8.59
N ASN A 163 0.20 -16.77 8.70
CA ASN A 163 -0.52 -16.21 7.55
C ASN A 163 -0.29 -14.69 7.49
N LEU A 164 0.32 -14.23 6.40
CA LEU A 164 0.45 -12.82 6.07
C LEU A 164 -0.64 -12.44 5.07
N ILE A 165 -1.49 -11.49 5.43
CA ILE A 165 -2.67 -11.10 4.64
C ILE A 165 -2.48 -9.66 4.17
N PHE A 166 -2.34 -9.47 2.87
CA PHE A 166 -2.14 -8.17 2.24
C PHE A 166 -3.48 -7.58 1.78
N LEU A 167 -3.73 -6.34 2.17
CA LEU A 167 -4.93 -5.58 1.78
C LEU A 167 -4.56 -4.39 0.88
N ASP A 168 -5.43 -4.10 -0.08
CA ASP A 168 -5.40 -2.88 -0.87
C ASP A 168 -6.22 -1.79 -0.16
N THR A 169 -5.54 -0.76 0.32
CA THR A 169 -6.18 0.44 0.89
C THR A 169 -5.71 1.71 0.21
N ALA A 170 -5.20 1.65 -1.03
CA ALA A 170 -4.57 2.80 -1.67
C ALA A 170 -5.52 3.99 -1.89
N GLU A 171 -6.83 3.78 -1.84
CA GLU A 171 -7.84 4.86 -1.88
C GLU A 171 -8.41 5.21 -0.49
N GLY A 172 -7.77 4.75 0.58
CA GLY A 172 -8.21 4.99 1.96
C GLY A 172 -9.47 4.24 2.38
N THR A 173 -9.91 3.24 1.61
CA THR A 173 -11.07 2.37 1.88
C THR A 173 -10.76 0.92 1.49
N LEU A 174 -11.52 -0.03 2.02
CA LEU A 174 -11.36 -1.46 1.69
C LEU A 174 -12.37 -1.95 0.65
N GLY A 175 -13.61 -1.49 0.71
CA GLY A 175 -14.69 -2.00 -0.13
C GLY A 175 -15.25 -3.37 0.30
N PRO A 176 -16.47 -3.72 -0.16
CA PRO A 176 -17.21 -4.88 0.33
C PRO A 176 -16.57 -6.23 -0.01
N THR A 177 -16.07 -6.42 -1.23
CA THR A 177 -15.47 -7.72 -1.62
C THR A 177 -14.22 -8.03 -0.83
N GLN A 178 -13.41 -7.02 -0.52
CA GLN A 178 -12.22 -7.22 0.32
C GLN A 178 -12.59 -7.61 1.75
N PHE A 179 -13.63 -7.03 2.32
CA PHE A 179 -14.12 -7.42 3.65
C PHE A 179 -14.63 -8.86 3.67
N GLU A 180 -15.47 -9.24 2.71
CA GLU A 180 -16.00 -10.61 2.61
C GLU A 180 -14.88 -11.64 2.48
N TRP A 181 -13.89 -11.34 1.62
CA TRP A 181 -12.72 -12.19 1.46
C TRP A 181 -11.86 -12.27 2.73
N LEU A 182 -11.62 -11.14 3.41
CA LEU A 182 -10.84 -11.10 4.65
C LEU A 182 -11.52 -11.93 5.76
N GLU A 183 -12.83 -11.76 5.95
CA GLU A 183 -13.60 -12.53 6.93
C GLU A 183 -13.52 -14.03 6.62
N THR A 184 -13.80 -14.43 5.38
CA THR A 184 -13.71 -15.83 4.94
C THR A 184 -12.31 -16.41 5.14
N THR A 185 -11.27 -15.63 4.80
CA THR A 185 -9.87 -16.02 4.97
C THR A 185 -9.59 -16.28 6.44
N LEU A 186 -9.95 -15.36 7.34
CA LEU A 186 -9.69 -15.48 8.77
C LEU A 186 -10.56 -16.54 9.47
N GLU A 187 -11.76 -16.83 8.96
CA GLU A 187 -12.64 -17.90 9.47
C GLU A 187 -12.09 -19.30 9.18
N THR A 188 -11.49 -19.48 8.00
CA THR A 188 -10.96 -20.77 7.54
C THR A 188 -9.48 -20.98 7.85
N ASP A 189 -8.78 -19.92 8.26
CA ASP A 189 -7.37 -19.95 8.60
C ASP A 189 -7.11 -20.82 9.85
N THR A 190 -6.17 -21.76 9.74
CA THR A 190 -5.74 -22.65 10.83
C THR A 190 -4.31 -22.38 11.33
N SER A 191 -3.66 -21.34 10.80
CA SER A 191 -2.33 -20.91 11.20
C SER A 191 -2.28 -20.47 12.66
N THR A 192 -1.10 -20.59 13.27
CA THR A 192 -0.83 -20.14 14.64
C THR A 192 -0.95 -18.63 14.75
N TYR A 193 -0.38 -17.90 13.78
CA TYR A 193 -0.32 -16.44 13.78
C TYR A 193 -0.87 -15.87 12.48
N ARG A 194 -1.60 -14.75 12.63
CA ARG A 194 -2.12 -13.95 11.52
C ARG A 194 -1.56 -12.55 11.63
N ILE A 195 -1.05 -12.01 10.54
CA ILE A 195 -0.66 -10.60 10.44
C ILE A 195 -1.35 -10.01 9.22
N VAL A 196 -2.07 -8.90 9.44
CA VAL A 196 -2.70 -8.13 8.38
C VAL A 196 -1.79 -6.96 8.02
N LEU A 197 -1.51 -6.82 6.74
CA LEU A 197 -0.55 -5.89 6.15
C LEU A 197 -1.28 -4.99 5.16
N THR A 198 -1.11 -3.68 5.28
CA THR A 198 -1.81 -2.71 4.42
C THR A 198 -1.05 -1.40 4.36
N HIS A 199 -1.48 -0.44 3.53
CA HIS A 199 -0.85 0.88 3.51
C HIS A 199 -1.46 1.85 4.53
N PHE A 200 -2.78 2.06 4.51
CA PHE A 200 -3.44 3.03 5.39
C PHE A 200 -3.64 2.49 6.80
N PRO A 201 -3.28 3.25 7.85
CA PRO A 201 -3.56 2.86 9.22
C PRO A 201 -5.06 2.92 9.53
N LEU A 202 -5.48 2.12 10.50
CA LEU A 202 -6.80 2.27 11.13
C LEU A 202 -6.88 3.57 11.96
N TYR A 203 -5.78 3.93 12.62
CA TYR A 203 -5.73 5.07 13.53
C TYR A 203 -4.43 5.85 13.32
N ASP A 204 -4.52 7.17 13.38
CA ASP A 204 -3.45 8.13 13.11
C ASP A 204 -3.22 9.08 14.30
N GLY A 205 -3.68 8.69 15.51
CA GLY A 205 -3.38 9.37 16.77
C GLY A 205 -4.58 9.74 17.62
N PHE A 206 -4.34 10.58 18.62
CA PHE A 206 -5.37 11.08 19.54
C PHE A 206 -6.35 12.04 18.87
N CYS A 207 -5.88 12.81 17.88
CA CYS A 207 -6.72 13.69 17.09
C CYS A 207 -6.94 13.07 15.71
N PRO A 208 -8.20 12.90 15.27
CA PRO A 208 -8.45 12.32 13.97
C PRO A 208 -7.94 13.22 12.83
N THR A 209 -6.97 12.75 12.04
CA THR A 209 -6.51 13.40 10.80
C THR A 209 -7.11 12.70 9.55
N PRO A 210 -6.90 13.19 8.32
CA PRO A 210 -7.36 12.50 7.11
C PRO A 210 -6.43 11.35 6.68
N PHE A 211 -5.31 11.10 7.35
CA PHE A 211 -4.28 10.12 6.97
C PHE A 211 -4.50 8.72 7.57
N ARG A 212 -5.75 8.32 7.79
CA ARG A 212 -6.15 6.96 8.16
C ARG A 212 -7.27 6.52 7.24
N LEU A 213 -7.63 5.24 7.29
CA LEU A 213 -8.82 4.73 6.59
C LEU A 213 -10.01 5.67 6.80
N ALA A 214 -10.64 6.13 5.72
CA ALA A 214 -11.53 7.29 5.75
C ALA A 214 -12.86 6.98 6.46
N SER A 215 -13.45 5.81 6.18
CA SER A 215 -14.76 5.41 6.66
C SER A 215 -14.73 4.91 8.10
N PRO A 216 -15.41 5.57 9.07
CA PRO A 216 -15.53 5.06 10.44
C PRO A 216 -16.15 3.66 10.50
N THR A 217 -17.14 3.39 9.66
CA THR A 217 -17.81 2.08 9.60
C THR A 217 -16.82 0.98 9.20
N GLU A 218 -16.01 1.22 8.17
CA GLU A 218 -14.98 0.26 7.75
C GLU A 218 -13.94 0.06 8.85
N ARG A 219 -13.51 1.14 9.53
CA ARG A 219 -12.56 1.04 10.64
C ARG A 219 -13.08 0.18 11.79
N TYR A 220 -14.31 0.42 12.25
CA TYR A 220 -14.92 -0.36 13.33
C TYR A 220 -15.16 -1.81 12.93
N LYS A 221 -15.61 -2.04 11.69
CA LYS A 221 -15.78 -3.39 11.15
C LYS A 221 -14.45 -4.14 11.12
N LEU A 222 -13.41 -3.52 10.57
CA LEU A 222 -12.08 -4.11 10.49
C LEU A 222 -11.52 -4.40 11.88
N GLN A 223 -11.59 -3.45 12.81
CA GLN A 223 -11.17 -3.67 14.20
C GLN A 223 -11.87 -4.88 14.84
N SER A 224 -13.18 -5.00 14.67
CA SER A 224 -13.96 -6.12 15.20
C SER A 224 -13.53 -7.46 14.61
N ILE A 225 -13.25 -7.52 13.31
CA ILE A 225 -12.75 -8.72 12.63
C ILE A 225 -11.36 -9.09 13.18
N LEU A 226 -10.44 -8.13 13.24
CA LEU A 226 -9.07 -8.37 13.74
C LEU A 226 -9.08 -8.95 15.16
N ALA A 227 -9.87 -8.37 16.06
CA ALA A 227 -9.99 -8.82 17.44
C ALA A 227 -10.67 -10.20 17.55
N ARG A 228 -11.79 -10.42 16.84
CA ARG A 228 -12.53 -11.70 16.85
C ARG A 228 -11.66 -12.88 16.42
N HIS A 229 -10.81 -12.66 15.42
CA HIS A 229 -9.93 -13.69 14.85
C HIS A 229 -8.54 -13.71 15.50
N ARG A 230 -8.33 -12.96 16.60
CA ARG A 230 -7.06 -12.90 17.35
C ARG A 230 -5.85 -12.64 16.45
N VAL A 231 -6.01 -11.69 15.52
CA VAL A 231 -4.90 -11.26 14.66
C VAL A 231 -3.77 -10.72 15.53
N ALA A 232 -2.55 -11.22 15.34
CA ALA A 232 -1.42 -10.88 16.19
C ALA A 232 -0.97 -9.43 15.95
N ALA A 233 -0.99 -8.99 14.69
CA ALA A 233 -0.62 -7.64 14.30
C ALA A 233 -1.39 -7.14 13.07
N PHE A 234 -1.73 -5.87 13.07
CA PHE A 234 -2.15 -5.07 11.93
C PHE A 234 -1.05 -4.04 11.68
N VAL A 235 -0.36 -4.12 10.54
CA VAL A 235 0.81 -3.29 10.23
C VAL A 235 0.49 -2.44 9.01
N SER A 236 0.77 -1.14 9.13
CA SER A 236 0.55 -0.16 8.07
C SER A 236 1.70 0.84 7.92
N GLY A 237 1.61 1.73 6.94
CA GLY A 237 2.55 2.83 6.69
C GLY A 237 1.84 4.18 6.61
N HIS A 238 2.06 4.93 5.53
CA HIS A 238 1.32 6.11 5.09
C HIS A 238 1.55 7.41 5.89
N ILE A 239 1.59 7.36 7.22
CA ILE A 239 1.80 8.58 8.06
C ILE A 239 3.28 8.88 8.31
N HIS A 240 4.17 8.11 7.68
CA HIS A 240 5.63 8.26 7.73
C HIS A 240 6.23 8.24 9.14
N GLY A 241 5.51 7.63 10.09
CA GLY A 241 5.79 7.80 11.51
C GLY A 241 5.58 6.56 12.33
N TRP A 242 6.65 6.11 13.00
CA TRP A 242 6.56 4.98 13.91
C TRP A 242 5.47 5.18 14.96
N ARG A 243 4.51 4.25 15.00
CA ARG A 243 3.53 4.14 16.08
C ARG A 243 3.25 2.69 16.41
N HIS A 244 2.95 2.46 17.68
CA HIS A 244 2.48 1.18 18.17
C HIS A 244 1.43 1.41 19.25
N THR A 245 0.29 0.72 19.13
CA THR A 245 -0.73 0.63 20.16
C THR A 245 -1.32 -0.78 20.16
N THR A 246 -1.93 -1.19 21.27
CA THR A 246 -2.62 -2.48 21.37
C THR A 246 -4.08 -2.22 21.65
N ILE A 247 -4.96 -2.78 20.80
CA ILE A 247 -6.41 -2.64 20.91
C ILE A 247 -7.01 -4.04 20.91
N GLU A 248 -7.71 -4.41 21.98
CA GLU A 248 -8.35 -5.74 22.11
C GLU A 248 -7.40 -6.93 21.87
N GLY A 249 -6.13 -6.77 22.26
CA GLY A 249 -5.10 -7.80 22.08
C GLY A 249 -4.43 -7.82 20.69
N VAL A 250 -4.86 -6.97 19.75
CA VAL A 250 -4.25 -6.80 18.44
C VAL A 250 -3.18 -5.70 18.50
N ASN A 251 -1.97 -5.98 18.02
CA ASN A 251 -0.95 -4.94 17.88
C ASN A 251 -1.19 -4.13 16.60
N HIS A 252 -1.42 -2.83 16.73
CA HIS A 252 -1.50 -1.91 15.60
C HIS A 252 -0.18 -1.18 15.47
N PHE A 253 0.51 -1.43 14.36
CA PHE A 253 1.76 -0.78 14.03
C PHE A 253 1.56 0.16 12.85
N VAL A 254 2.23 1.30 12.93
CA VAL A 254 2.54 2.11 11.77
C VAL A 254 4.05 2.16 11.64
N ALA A 255 4.59 1.56 10.58
CA ALA A 255 6.02 1.54 10.31
C ALA A 255 6.50 2.96 9.95
N GLY A 256 7.78 3.25 10.24
CA GLY A 256 8.39 4.50 9.85
C GLY A 256 8.69 4.52 8.35
N SER A 257 8.70 5.71 7.75
CA SER A 257 9.10 5.85 6.35
C SER A 257 10.55 5.42 6.14
N MET A 258 10.84 4.88 4.95
CA MET A 258 12.21 4.63 4.50
C MET A 258 12.76 5.79 3.67
N ALA A 259 11.93 6.56 2.97
CA ALA A 259 12.34 7.80 2.33
C ALA A 259 12.30 8.98 3.30
N PRO A 260 13.22 9.95 3.19
CA PRO A 260 13.08 11.23 3.88
C PRO A 260 11.98 12.06 3.21
N GLY A 261 11.08 12.64 4.00
CA GLY A 261 10.02 13.53 3.53
C GLY A 261 9.87 14.76 4.42
N ARG A 262 9.47 15.89 3.82
CA ARG A 262 9.27 17.17 4.54
C ARG A 262 8.11 17.13 5.53
N LEU A 263 7.24 16.13 5.43
CA LEU A 263 6.07 15.92 6.30
C LEU A 263 6.23 14.70 7.20
N ASP A 264 7.44 14.14 7.29
CA ASP A 264 7.70 12.97 8.13
C ASP A 264 7.56 13.34 9.61
N TYR A 265 6.65 12.64 10.30
CA TYR A 265 6.51 12.75 11.74
C TYR A 265 7.04 11.49 12.41
N GLY A 266 8.12 11.60 13.19
CA GLY A 266 8.63 10.47 13.98
C GLY A 266 9.86 9.83 13.36
N THR A 267 10.20 8.64 13.83
CA THR A 267 11.47 8.01 13.48
C THR A 267 11.30 7.01 12.34
N ARG A 268 12.18 7.12 11.36
CA ARG A 268 12.35 6.18 10.24
C ARG A 268 12.83 4.80 10.70
N GLY A 269 12.71 3.82 9.81
CA GLY A 269 13.16 2.45 10.02
C GLY A 269 12.06 1.43 9.76
N PHE A 270 12.31 0.17 10.12
CA PHE A 270 11.45 -0.94 9.76
C PHE A 270 11.08 -1.80 10.98
N LEU A 271 10.10 -2.67 10.79
CA LEU A 271 9.72 -3.71 11.73
C LEU A 271 10.42 -5.01 11.39
N LEU A 272 11.14 -5.57 12.36
CA LEU A 272 11.66 -6.92 12.28
C LEU A 272 10.72 -7.85 13.02
N PHE A 273 10.28 -8.91 12.37
CA PHE A 273 9.60 -10.04 13.01
C PHE A 273 10.49 -11.27 12.98
N GLU A 274 10.44 -12.04 14.05
CA GLU A 274 11.04 -13.37 14.17
C GLU A 274 9.95 -14.35 14.57
N ALA A 275 9.74 -15.37 13.74
CA ALA A 275 8.79 -16.44 14.00
C ALA A 275 9.55 -17.72 14.31
N ASP A 276 9.41 -18.20 15.54
CA ASP A 276 9.86 -19.52 15.98
C ASP A 276 8.70 -20.52 15.91
N ARG A 277 8.92 -21.77 16.36
CA ARG A 277 7.85 -22.79 16.40
C ARG A 277 6.67 -22.38 17.27
N ASP A 278 6.96 -21.76 18.42
CA ASP A 278 5.98 -21.53 19.48
C ASP A 278 5.85 -20.06 19.88
N SER A 279 6.57 -19.17 19.21
CA SER A 279 6.56 -17.73 19.51
C SER A 279 6.67 -16.87 18.25
N LEU A 280 6.11 -15.67 18.35
CA LEU A 280 6.25 -14.60 17.37
C LEU A 280 6.77 -13.35 18.11
N HIS A 281 7.98 -12.95 17.78
CA HIS A 281 8.63 -11.78 18.33
C HIS A 281 8.69 -10.66 17.30
N TRP A 282 8.68 -9.42 17.77
CA TRP A 282 8.89 -8.26 16.93
C TRP A 282 9.81 -7.26 17.61
N ALA A 283 10.55 -6.52 16.80
CA ALA A 283 11.38 -5.42 17.22
C ALA A 283 11.29 -4.30 16.20
N ARG A 284 11.34 -3.06 16.68
CA ARG A 284 11.53 -1.91 15.82
C ARG A 284 13.03 -1.68 15.60
N VAL A 285 13.45 -1.58 14.35
CA VAL A 285 14.82 -1.23 13.98
C VAL A 285 14.81 0.19 13.45
N ALA A 286 15.26 1.14 14.28
CA ALA A 286 15.27 2.55 13.93
C ALA A 286 16.43 2.87 12.96
N TYR A 287 16.13 3.67 11.94
CA TYR A 287 17.17 4.29 11.12
C TYR A 287 17.94 5.31 11.97
N PRO A 288 19.28 5.32 11.92
CA PRO A 288 20.13 6.19 12.75
C PRO A 288 20.03 7.69 12.43
#